data_AF-A0A524CCE6-F1
#
_entry.id   AF-A0A524CCE6-F1
#
_cell.length_a   1.000
_cell.length_b   1.000
_cell.length_c   1.000
_cell.angle_alpha   90.00
_cell.angle_beta   90.00
_cell.angle_gamma   90.00
#
_symmetry.space_group_name_H-M   'P 1'
#
loop_
_entity.id
_entity.type
_entity.pdbx_description
1 polymer ?
#
loop_
_entity_poly.entity_id
_entity_poly.type
_entity_poly.pdbx_seq_one_letter_code
_entity_poly.pdbx_strand_id
1 'polypeptide(L)'
;MNQLPIDLKRIEQSGGKVVMHKTPETILEKNNLKFLVSGEIKRTHEEEQFSKFLINRDGIIKNDEILDDKCLIIELETSVILLNGCCHSGIMNTLDYVKELTDKPISHIIGGFHMANSTPERIKATMNYLRDFQEENLILFPIHCSGNNFVKNVNAINAPNIKAFNASVGTAFNFSF
;
A
#
# COMPACT_ATOMS: atom_id res chain seq x y z
N MET A 1 -5.00 -5.46 -18.64
CA MET A 1 -3.70 -4.94 -19.13
C MET A 1 -2.70 -6.07 -19.02
N ASN A 2 -1.91 -6.31 -20.06
CA ASN A 2 -0.79 -7.24 -19.97
C ASN A 2 0.46 -6.40 -19.74
N GLN A 3 1.15 -6.62 -18.63
CA GLN A 3 2.45 -6.03 -18.39
C GLN A 3 3.52 -7.00 -18.88
N LEU A 4 4.46 -6.50 -19.67
CA LEU A 4 5.67 -7.28 -19.98
C LEU A 4 6.56 -7.32 -18.73
N PRO A 5 7.30 -8.42 -18.51
CA PRO A 5 8.32 -8.44 -17.47
C PRO A 5 9.29 -7.26 -17.61
N ILE A 6 9.79 -6.79 -16.47
CA ILE A 6 10.78 -5.72 -16.45
C ILE A 6 12.04 -6.13 -17.24
N ASP A 7 12.51 -5.26 -18.13
CA ASP A 7 13.73 -5.51 -18.90
C ASP A 7 14.97 -5.14 -18.08
N LEU A 8 15.48 -6.13 -17.34
CA LEU A 8 16.63 -5.96 -16.46
C LEU A 8 17.89 -5.51 -17.22
N LYS A 9 18.11 -6.04 -18.44
CA LYS A 9 19.27 -5.69 -19.25
C LYS A 9 19.22 -4.22 -19.66
N ARG A 10 18.05 -3.73 -20.04
CA ARG A 10 17.87 -2.32 -20.40
C ARG A 10 18.16 -1.39 -19.21
N ILE A 11 17.77 -1.77 -18.00
CA ILE A 11 18.07 -0.99 -16.79
C ILE A 11 19.58 -0.90 -16.57
N GLU A 12 20.29 -2.04 -16.62
CA GLU A 12 21.74 -2.11 -16.43
C GLU A 12 22.50 -1.34 -17.52
N GLN A 13 22.11 -1.48 -18.79
CA GLN A 13 22.70 -0.74 -19.90
C GLN A 13 22.49 0.77 -19.81
N SER A 14 21.44 1.21 -19.10
CA SER A 14 21.16 2.63 -18.84
C SER A 14 21.90 3.16 -17.59
N GLY A 15 22.79 2.35 -16.99
CA GLY A 15 23.52 2.71 -15.76
C GLY A 15 22.72 2.52 -14.47
N GLY A 16 21.53 1.92 -14.56
CA GLY A 16 20.72 1.57 -13.39
C GLY A 16 21.27 0.34 -12.69
N LYS A 17 21.13 0.30 -11.35
CA LYS A 17 21.42 -0.88 -10.54
C LYS A 17 20.11 -1.50 -10.11
N VAL A 18 19.87 -2.76 -10.48
CA VAL A 18 18.74 -3.53 -9.96
C VAL A 18 19.17 -4.23 -8.68
N VAL A 19 18.35 -4.13 -7.64
CA VAL A 19 18.55 -4.87 -6.40
C VAL A 19 17.26 -5.58 -6.05
N MET A 20 17.34 -6.89 -5.79
CA MET A 20 16.19 -7.75 -5.54
C MET A 20 16.07 -8.00 -4.04
N HIS A 21 14.97 -7.55 -3.43
CA HIS A 21 14.74 -7.66 -1.99
C HIS A 21 13.39 -8.29 -1.67
N LYS A 22 13.43 -9.27 -0.77
CA LYS A 22 12.24 -9.85 -0.13
C LYS A 22 11.97 -9.30 1.26
N THR A 23 12.97 -8.70 1.89
CA THR A 23 12.88 -8.07 3.21
C THR A 23 12.77 -6.55 3.06
N PRO A 24 12.31 -5.82 4.10
CA PRO A 24 12.37 -4.37 4.10
C PRO A 24 13.81 -3.88 3.86
N GLU A 25 13.93 -2.73 3.19
CA GLU A 25 15.22 -2.08 2.94
C GLU A 25 15.11 -0.57 3.13
N THR A 26 16.07 0.00 3.85
CA THR A 26 16.19 1.45 4.00
C THR A 26 16.90 2.02 2.79
N ILE A 27 16.20 2.87 2.03
CA ILE A 27 16.74 3.50 0.83
C ILE A 27 17.36 4.86 1.11
N LEU A 28 16.92 5.54 2.18
CA LEU A 28 17.46 6.82 2.62
C LEU A 28 17.20 6.99 4.12
N GLU A 29 18.21 7.43 4.87
CA GLU A 29 18.04 7.83 6.27
C GLU A 29 18.92 9.06 6.53
N LYS A 30 18.29 10.16 6.95
CA LYS A 30 18.97 11.41 7.27
C LYS A 30 18.18 12.19 8.31
N ASN A 31 18.83 12.50 9.44
CA ASN A 31 18.18 13.17 10.58
C ASN A 31 16.92 12.39 10.99
N ASN A 32 15.78 13.07 11.13
CA ASN A 32 14.50 12.49 11.52
C ASN A 32 13.64 12.04 10.32
N LEU A 33 14.27 11.82 9.16
CA LEU A 33 13.59 11.38 7.94
C LEU A 33 14.20 10.07 7.42
N LYS A 34 13.35 9.05 7.32
CA LYS A 34 13.73 7.74 6.81
C LYS A 34 12.75 7.25 5.75
N PHE A 35 13.29 6.72 4.66
CA PHE A 35 12.54 6.05 3.61
C PHE A 35 12.90 4.58 3.60
N LEU A 36 11.89 3.75 3.73
CA LEU A 36 11.98 2.30 3.74
C LEU A 36 11.04 1.76 2.66
N VAL A 37 11.52 0.83 1.85
CA VAL A 37 10.64 0.07 0.95
C VAL A 37 10.29 -1.24 1.66
N SER A 38 9.01 -1.63 1.61
CA SER A 38 8.58 -2.88 2.21
C SER A 38 9.26 -4.10 1.57
N GLY A 39 9.38 -5.16 2.35
CA GLY A 39 9.62 -6.50 1.82
C GLY A 39 8.36 -7.06 1.16
N GLU A 40 8.32 -8.38 1.04
CA GLU A 40 7.10 -9.13 0.80
C GLU A 40 6.18 -9.00 2.03
N ILE A 41 4.96 -8.52 1.80
CA ILE A 41 3.96 -8.30 2.86
C ILE A 41 3.25 -9.64 3.15
N LYS A 42 3.27 -10.07 4.41
CA LYS A 42 2.61 -11.30 4.84
C LYS A 42 1.10 -11.20 4.65
N ARG A 43 0.45 -12.30 4.22
CA ARG A 43 -0.99 -12.37 3.98
C ARG A 43 -1.69 -13.13 5.10
N THR A 44 -2.03 -12.42 6.17
CA THR A 44 -2.69 -12.95 7.36
C THR A 44 -4.20 -12.74 7.35
N HIS A 45 -4.71 -11.81 6.52
CA HIS A 45 -6.13 -11.56 6.31
C HIS A 45 -6.63 -12.27 5.06
N GLU A 46 -7.40 -13.36 5.24
CA GLU A 46 -7.96 -14.15 4.13
C GLU A 46 -8.94 -13.33 3.28
N GLU A 47 -9.65 -12.39 3.88
CA GLU A 47 -10.61 -11.50 3.22
C GLU A 47 -9.95 -10.54 2.21
N GLU A 48 -8.63 -10.34 2.34
CA GLU A 48 -7.85 -9.55 1.38
C GLU A 48 -7.33 -10.38 0.22
N GLN A 49 -7.43 -11.71 0.26
CA GLN A 49 -7.03 -12.52 -0.86
C GLN A 49 -7.96 -12.28 -2.04
N PHE A 50 -7.41 -11.70 -3.09
CA PHE A 50 -8.06 -11.64 -4.39
C PHE A 50 -7.01 -12.00 -5.45
N SER A 51 -7.21 -13.13 -6.14
CA SER A 51 -6.35 -13.50 -7.25
C SER A 51 -7.20 -13.77 -8.48
N LYS A 52 -7.35 -12.74 -9.30
CA LYS A 52 -7.83 -12.85 -10.69
C LYS A 52 -6.69 -12.61 -11.70
N PHE A 53 -5.47 -12.38 -11.21
CA PHE A 53 -4.32 -12.16 -12.05
C PHE A 53 -3.71 -13.48 -12.46
N LEU A 54 -3.14 -13.48 -13.66
CA LEU A 54 -2.52 -14.65 -14.26
C LEU A 54 -1.11 -14.28 -14.69
N ILE A 55 -0.16 -15.16 -14.41
CA ILE A 55 1.22 -15.06 -14.86
C ILE A 55 1.51 -16.20 -15.83
N ASN A 56 2.16 -15.87 -16.94
CA ASN A 56 2.72 -16.86 -17.86
C ASN A 56 4.20 -17.02 -17.54
N ARG A 57 4.59 -18.21 -17.06
CA ARG A 57 5.99 -18.61 -16.92
C ARG A 57 6.24 -19.79 -17.84
N ASP A 58 7.08 -19.57 -18.85
CA ASP A 58 7.50 -20.59 -19.81
C ASP A 58 6.34 -21.31 -20.52
N GLY A 59 5.29 -20.55 -20.88
CA GLY A 59 4.09 -21.06 -21.54
C GLY A 59 3.03 -21.61 -20.57
N ILE A 60 3.32 -21.67 -19.27
CA ILE A 60 2.39 -22.15 -18.25
C ILE A 60 1.69 -20.96 -17.60
N ILE A 61 0.37 -20.93 -17.72
CA ILE A 61 -0.49 -19.93 -17.08
C ILE A 61 -0.84 -20.40 -15.66
N LYS A 62 -0.56 -19.56 -14.67
CA LYS A 62 -0.91 -19.79 -13.25
C LYS A 62 -1.54 -18.53 -12.67
N ASN A 63 -2.22 -18.67 -11.54
CA ASN A 63 -2.60 -17.52 -10.73
C ASN A 63 -1.36 -16.74 -10.29
N ASP A 64 -1.41 -15.43 -10.48
CA ASP A 64 -0.37 -14.53 -10.00
C ASP A 64 -0.80 -13.95 -8.66
N GLU A 65 -0.03 -14.30 -7.64
CA GLU A 65 -0.24 -13.80 -6.31
C GLU A 65 0.28 -12.37 -6.15
N ILE A 66 1.18 -11.88 -7.01
CA ILE A 66 1.77 -10.53 -6.93
C ILE A 66 2.45 -10.34 -5.57
N LEU A 67 3.38 -11.25 -5.25
CA LEU A 67 4.16 -11.24 -4.00
C LEU A 67 5.18 -10.07 -3.95
N ASP A 68 5.39 -9.42 -5.09
CA ASP A 68 6.22 -8.23 -5.25
C ASP A 68 5.46 -6.90 -5.04
N ASP A 69 4.18 -6.96 -4.65
CA ASP A 69 3.44 -5.77 -4.22
C ASP A 69 4.09 -5.17 -2.96
N LYS A 70 4.40 -3.87 -3.04
CA LYS A 70 5.18 -3.14 -2.04
C LYS A 70 4.56 -1.80 -1.72
N CYS A 71 4.87 -1.28 -0.55
CA CYS A 71 4.63 0.11 -0.17
C CYS A 71 5.96 0.81 0.18
N LEU A 72 5.97 2.14 0.02
CA LEU A 72 7.01 2.99 0.56
C LEU A 72 6.55 3.51 1.91
N ILE A 73 7.39 3.31 2.92
CA ILE A 73 7.19 3.72 4.30
C ILE A 73 8.11 4.92 4.53
N ILE A 74 7.52 6.09 4.78
CA ILE A 74 8.25 7.32 5.07
C ILE A 74 8.07 7.59 6.56
N GLU A 75 9.10 7.33 7.34
CA GLU A 75 9.10 7.70 8.74
C GLU A 75 9.57 9.13 8.92
N LEU A 76 8.74 9.90 9.62
CA LEU A 76 9.06 11.21 10.14
C LEU A 76 9.49 11.07 11.62
N GLU A 77 9.73 12.20 12.29
CA GLU A 77 10.10 12.20 13.71
C GLU A 77 9.07 11.48 14.58
N THR A 78 7.78 11.76 14.35
CA THR A 78 6.68 11.32 15.24
C THR A 78 5.63 10.45 14.57
N SER A 79 5.68 10.23 13.25
CA SER A 79 4.66 9.46 12.53
C SER A 79 5.18 8.84 11.24
N VAL A 80 4.32 8.03 10.61
CA VAL A 80 4.60 7.33 9.36
C VAL A 80 3.60 7.72 8.28
N ILE A 81 4.13 7.94 7.07
CA ILE A 81 3.34 8.08 5.85
C ILE A 81 3.57 6.84 4.98
N LEU A 82 2.50 6.22 4.52
CA LEU A 82 2.54 5.13 3.56
C LEU A 82 2.20 5.62 2.16
N LEU A 83 3.05 5.31 1.19
CA LEU A 83 2.73 5.44 -0.23
C LEU A 83 2.51 4.05 -0.84
N ASN A 84 1.29 3.82 -1.32
CA ASN A 84 0.89 2.58 -1.95
C ASN A 84 0.87 2.74 -3.48
N GLY A 85 1.26 1.68 -4.19
CA GLY A 85 0.91 1.50 -5.60
C GLY A 85 -0.57 1.15 -5.72
N CYS A 86 -0.88 -0.14 -5.88
CA CYS A 86 -2.26 -0.63 -5.85
C CYS A 86 -2.67 -1.33 -4.56
N CYS A 87 -1.71 -1.72 -3.69
CA CYS A 87 -1.99 -2.43 -2.43
C CYS A 87 -2.66 -3.80 -2.68
N HIS A 88 -2.07 -4.61 -3.57
CA HIS A 88 -2.58 -5.95 -3.89
C HIS A 88 -2.42 -6.95 -2.75
N SER A 89 -1.44 -6.75 -1.86
CA SER A 89 -1.32 -7.49 -0.61
C SER A 89 -2.51 -7.21 0.33
N GLY A 90 -3.24 -6.12 0.09
CA GLY A 90 -4.35 -5.68 0.92
C GLY A 90 -3.91 -4.72 2.03
N ILE A 91 -4.82 -3.82 2.40
CA ILE A 91 -4.53 -2.74 3.33
C ILE A 91 -4.40 -3.24 4.77
N MET A 92 -5.16 -4.25 5.18
CA MET A 92 -5.09 -4.83 6.52
C MET A 92 -3.74 -5.53 6.73
N ASN A 93 -3.33 -6.36 5.79
CA ASN A 93 -2.01 -6.99 5.73
C ASN A 93 -0.88 -5.95 5.72
N THR A 94 -1.02 -4.90 4.90
CA THR A 94 -0.02 -3.83 4.80
C THR A 94 0.15 -3.08 6.11
N LEU A 95 -0.96 -2.74 6.79
CA LEU A 95 -0.92 -1.99 8.05
C LEU A 95 -0.34 -2.82 9.19
N ASP A 96 -0.74 -4.10 9.31
CA ASP A 96 -0.16 -5.02 10.30
C ASP A 96 1.36 -5.19 10.06
N TYR A 97 1.76 -5.38 8.80
CA TYR A 97 3.18 -5.48 8.44
C TYR A 97 3.98 -4.24 8.81
N VAL A 98 3.45 -3.05 8.55
CA VAL A 98 4.13 -1.79 8.91
C VAL A 98 4.28 -1.65 10.43
N LYS A 99 3.26 -2.05 11.20
CA LYS A 99 3.32 -2.05 12.67
C LYS A 99 4.38 -3.01 13.23
N GLU A 100 4.77 -4.05 12.51
CA GLU A 100 5.91 -4.90 12.88
C GLU A 100 7.27 -4.18 12.66
N LEU A 101 7.32 -3.13 11.85
CA LEU A 101 8.56 -2.45 11.46
C LEU A 101 8.85 -1.18 12.25
N THR A 102 7.82 -0.57 12.85
CA THR A 102 7.93 0.73 13.51
C THR A 102 6.84 0.92 14.56
N ASP A 103 7.21 1.50 15.69
CA ASP A 103 6.27 1.83 16.79
C ASP A 103 5.59 3.19 16.59
N LYS A 104 5.94 3.92 15.53
CA LYS A 104 5.37 5.25 15.23
C LYS A 104 3.96 5.10 14.65
N PRO A 105 3.02 5.98 15.03
CA PRO A 105 1.68 5.96 14.50
C PRO A 105 1.65 6.24 13.00
N ILE A 106 0.75 5.55 12.29
CA ILE A 106 0.55 5.75 10.85
C ILE A 106 -0.42 6.92 10.68
N SER A 107 0.11 8.05 10.21
CA SER A 107 -0.68 9.28 10.09
C SER A 107 -1.36 9.40 8.74
N HIS A 108 -0.73 8.90 7.67
CA HIS A 108 -1.24 9.06 6.30
C HIS A 108 -1.05 7.82 5.44
N ILE A 109 -2.01 7.55 4.56
CA ILE A 109 -1.90 6.54 3.51
C ILE A 109 -2.34 7.18 2.19
N ILE A 110 -1.43 7.23 1.22
CA ILE A 110 -1.66 7.83 -0.09
C ILE A 110 -1.43 6.76 -1.15
N GLY A 111 -2.41 6.52 -2.03
CA GLY A 111 -2.26 5.53 -3.10
C GLY A 111 -3.51 4.73 -3.41
N GLY A 112 -3.31 3.61 -4.10
CA GLY A 112 -4.36 2.65 -4.39
C GLY A 112 -4.65 1.73 -3.20
N PHE A 113 -5.92 1.34 -3.07
CA PHE A 113 -6.41 0.36 -2.08
C PHE A 113 -7.00 -0.90 -2.74
N HIS A 114 -7.03 -0.96 -4.07
CA HIS A 114 -7.65 -2.03 -4.87
C HIS A 114 -9.10 -2.37 -4.48
N MET A 115 -9.93 -1.34 -4.24
CA MET A 115 -11.31 -1.51 -3.75
C MET A 115 -12.40 -1.26 -4.79
N ALA A 116 -12.06 -0.78 -5.99
CA ALA A 116 -13.07 -0.41 -6.99
C ALA A 116 -14.00 -1.55 -7.41
N ASN A 117 -13.48 -2.78 -7.45
CA ASN A 117 -14.22 -3.99 -7.84
C ASN A 117 -14.22 -5.04 -6.72
N SER A 118 -14.00 -4.62 -5.47
CA SER A 118 -14.02 -5.53 -4.32
C SER A 118 -15.44 -5.97 -4.00
N THR A 119 -15.57 -7.17 -3.44
CA THR A 119 -16.88 -7.67 -2.99
C THR A 119 -17.38 -6.86 -1.79
N PRO A 120 -18.71 -6.80 -1.57
CA PRO A 120 -19.27 -6.15 -0.39
C PRO A 120 -18.69 -6.67 0.93
N GLU A 121 -18.38 -7.97 0.99
CA GLU A 121 -17.80 -8.63 2.17
C GLU A 121 -16.40 -8.09 2.47
N ARG A 122 -15.53 -7.98 1.45
CA ARG A 122 -14.18 -7.43 1.60
C ARG A 122 -14.21 -5.95 1.99
N ILE A 123 -15.12 -5.17 1.40
CA ILE A 123 -15.30 -3.76 1.77
C ILE A 123 -15.71 -3.67 3.24
N LYS A 124 -16.69 -4.47 3.67
CA LYS A 124 -17.15 -4.50 5.06
C LYS A 124 -16.04 -4.91 6.03
N ALA A 125 -15.26 -5.94 5.71
CA ALA A 125 -14.12 -6.38 6.51
C ALA A 125 -13.10 -5.26 6.66
N THR A 126 -12.73 -4.60 5.56
CA THR A 126 -11.80 -3.46 5.56
C THR A 126 -12.32 -2.31 6.42
N MET A 127 -13.61 -1.96 6.31
CA MET A 127 -14.20 -0.87 7.10
C MET A 127 -14.24 -1.21 8.61
N ASN A 128 -14.50 -2.47 8.96
CA ASN A 128 -14.44 -2.92 10.35
C ASN A 128 -13.00 -2.84 10.89
N TYR A 129 -12.03 -3.36 10.13
CA TYR A 129 -10.63 -3.28 10.50
C TYR A 129 -10.19 -1.83 10.70
N LEU A 130 -10.50 -0.93 9.75
CA LEU A 130 -10.16 0.48 9.88
C LEU A 130 -10.82 1.10 11.11
N ARG A 131 -12.11 0.84 11.38
CA ARG A 131 -12.78 1.36 12.58
C ARG A 131 -12.06 0.94 13.87
N ASP A 132 -11.56 -0.29 13.90
CA ASP A 132 -10.92 -0.87 15.08
C ASP A 132 -9.40 -0.59 15.10
N PHE A 133 -8.87 0.08 14.06
CA PHE A 133 -7.47 0.45 13.92
C PHE A 133 -7.13 1.63 14.84
N GLN A 134 -6.41 1.34 15.94
CA GLN A 134 -6.12 2.26 17.04
C GLN A 134 -4.98 3.26 16.73
N GLU A 135 -5.17 4.13 15.73
CA GLU A 135 -4.27 5.26 15.49
C GLU A 135 -4.84 6.55 16.07
N GLU A 136 -3.99 7.46 16.54
CA GLU A 136 -4.45 8.75 17.07
C GLU A 136 -5.18 9.58 16.02
N ASN A 137 -4.66 9.60 14.78
CA ASN A 137 -5.27 10.24 13.61
C ASN A 137 -4.75 9.57 12.34
N LEU A 138 -5.65 9.06 11.49
CA LEU A 138 -5.29 8.45 10.21
C LEU A 138 -6.03 9.14 9.06
N ILE A 139 -5.27 9.65 8.09
CA ILE A 139 -5.80 10.32 6.91
C ILE A 139 -5.50 9.50 5.65
N LEU A 140 -6.54 9.14 4.91
CA LEU A 140 -6.45 8.34 3.70
C LEU A 140 -6.68 9.22 2.46
N PHE A 141 -5.82 9.07 1.46
CA PHE A 141 -5.97 9.67 0.13
C PHE A 141 -6.07 8.56 -0.93
N PRO A 142 -7.23 7.87 -1.01
CA PRO A 142 -7.45 6.83 -2.01
C PRO A 142 -7.47 7.39 -3.43
N ILE A 143 -6.62 6.82 -4.28
CA ILE A 143 -6.52 7.16 -5.71
C ILE A 143 -6.50 5.90 -6.57
N HIS A 144 -6.39 6.07 -7.88
CA HIS A 144 -6.21 5.00 -8.86
C HIS A 144 -7.30 3.89 -8.79
N CYS A 145 -6.98 2.73 -8.23
CA CYS A 145 -7.81 1.52 -8.21
C CYS A 145 -8.76 1.43 -7.01
N SER A 146 -8.85 2.48 -6.19
CA SER A 146 -9.64 2.48 -4.96
C SER A 146 -11.15 2.55 -5.20
N GLY A 147 -11.57 3.21 -6.28
CA GLY A 147 -12.98 3.37 -6.64
C GLY A 147 -13.69 4.50 -5.89
N ASN A 148 -14.71 5.07 -6.54
CA ASN A 148 -15.34 6.32 -6.12
C ASN A 148 -16.08 6.24 -4.77
N ASN A 149 -16.47 5.03 -4.35
CA ASN A 149 -17.19 4.82 -3.09
C ASN A 149 -16.28 4.68 -1.88
N PHE A 150 -14.97 4.46 -2.05
CA PHE A 150 -14.09 4.14 -0.94
C PHE A 150 -13.99 5.28 0.08
N VAL A 151 -13.85 6.53 -0.39
CA VAL A 151 -13.88 7.73 0.46
C VAL A 151 -15.18 7.81 1.27
N LYS A 152 -16.32 7.59 0.61
CA LYS A 152 -17.63 7.61 1.26
C LYS A 152 -17.75 6.52 2.33
N ASN A 153 -17.26 5.32 2.04
CA ASN A 153 -17.32 4.19 2.98
C ASN A 153 -16.48 4.47 4.22
N VAL A 154 -15.24 4.95 4.04
CA VAL A 154 -14.36 5.32 5.17
C VAL A 154 -15.00 6.42 6.01
N ASN A 155 -15.48 7.49 5.40
CA ASN A 155 -16.08 8.61 6.14
C ASN A 155 -17.44 8.28 6.79
N ALA A 156 -18.02 7.11 6.49
CA ALA A 156 -19.26 6.62 7.10
C ALA A 156 -19.02 5.69 8.30
N ILE A 157 -17.77 5.27 8.56
CA ILE A 157 -17.47 4.44 9.73
C ILE A 157 -17.52 5.30 11.01
N ASN A 158 -17.91 4.70 12.13
CA ASN A 158 -17.92 5.37 13.43
C ASN A 158 -16.52 5.47 14.05
N ALA A 159 -15.57 6.11 13.35
CA ALA A 159 -14.19 6.33 13.81
C ALA A 159 -13.76 7.78 13.48
N PRO A 160 -13.96 8.75 14.39
CA PRO A 160 -13.78 10.18 14.10
C PRO A 160 -12.32 10.59 13.81
N ASN A 161 -11.37 9.78 14.26
CA ASN A 161 -9.93 9.87 14.03
C ASN A 161 -9.51 9.41 12.62
N ILE A 162 -10.40 8.77 11.86
CA ILE A 162 -10.09 8.25 10.53
C ILE A 162 -10.90 9.01 9.49
N LYS A 163 -10.20 9.61 8.52
CA LYS A 163 -10.84 10.40 7.46
C LYS A 163 -10.22 10.06 6.12
N ALA A 164 -11.07 10.03 5.09
CA ALA A 164 -10.62 9.90 3.71
C ALA A 164 -10.97 11.15 2.91
N PHE A 165 -10.06 11.53 2.00
CA PHE A 165 -10.25 12.66 1.09
C PHE A 165 -9.88 12.26 -0.33
N ASN A 166 -10.51 12.90 -1.31
CA ASN A 166 -10.10 12.74 -2.69
C ASN A 166 -8.77 13.46 -2.94
N ALA A 167 -7.90 12.83 -3.71
CA ALA A 167 -6.73 13.45 -4.32
C ALA A 167 -6.77 13.24 -5.85
N SER A 168 -6.17 14.17 -6.58
CA SER A 168 -6.13 14.16 -8.05
C SER A 168 -4.74 14.45 -8.59
N VAL A 169 -4.54 14.24 -9.89
CA VAL A 169 -3.31 14.65 -10.58
C VAL A 169 -3.02 16.13 -10.31
N GLY A 170 -1.78 16.42 -9.90
CA GLY A 170 -1.35 17.77 -9.52
C GLY A 170 -1.55 18.12 -8.04
N THR A 171 -2.12 17.22 -7.23
CA THR A 171 -2.18 17.40 -5.78
C THR A 171 -0.78 17.36 -5.18
N ALA A 172 -0.43 18.36 -4.36
CA ALA A 172 0.81 18.42 -3.62
C ALA A 172 0.55 18.22 -2.12
N PHE A 173 1.27 17.28 -1.50
CA PHE A 173 1.21 17.04 -0.07
C PHE A 173 2.43 17.67 0.59
N ASN A 174 2.19 18.54 1.58
CA ASN A 174 3.25 19.19 2.35
C ASN A 174 3.15 18.70 3.79
N PHE A 175 4.23 18.12 4.30
CA PHE A 175 4.34 17.62 5.66
C PHE A 175 5.39 18.43 6.40
N SER A 176 5.05 18.87 7.61
CA SER A 176 6.01 19.49 8.53
C SER A 176 6.53 18.42 9.48
N PHE A 177 7.84 18.27 9.54
CA PHE A 177 8.55 17.32 10.40
C PHE A 177 9.89 17.91 10.84
#